data_AF-A0A5C5YHK7-F1
#
_entry.id   AF-A0A5C5YHK7-F1
#
_cell.length_a   1.000
_cell.length_b   1.000
_cell.length_c   1.000
_cell.angle_alpha   90.00
_cell.angle_beta   90.00
_cell.angle_gamma   90.00
#
_symmetry.space_group_name_H-M   'P 1'
#
loop_
_entity.id
_entity.type
_entity.pdbx_description
1 polymer ?
#
loop_
_entity_poly.entity_id
_entity_poly.type
_entity_poly.pdbx_seq_one_letter_code
_entity_poly.pdbx_strand_id
1 'polypeptide(L)'
;MNVTLLVGSQKQLADGLPWLQRFAEVLKATPNAIVLGTDHRALARKVELEMQRQGSDATPVGLVTAEANAVVAQLSTSKCRLLVMVDDVDDDRLQAAIFERCCIETVWLNVKSTPPESEDHLFSLDDDQHATACSVARRLLGIAPSLQLDHGWLLNAPEMSDGGAEHALRLERKRCDEGDLICVPFASAPSREPYYELSRALLNQSSKASVALVSSKQGWERSLLAQLRYLASHVAEPMDRDARLELAQSLSEGSQPNWEFLGLISAAAMLSAFGLLQNSAAVIIGAMLIAPLMTPIMGAGLALAQGNRPLFQTSCLTIGLGFAGGFASSFLFGLLVRLVQTPVVTPEMWSRCNPSPLDFCVGLVGGMAASYARTRSHLSSALAGAAIAAALVPPIATAGLQAAFGIWHETDQGWPVFGPLLLVSVNVLTIMIGTSLVLYARGLHVVSTSPRQAEAKSNSSKWATRVFVMLLTVVLMVLVWMLHLERLFL
;
A
#
# COMPACT_ATOMS: atom_id res chain seq x y z
N MET A 1 -13.03 1.52 -28.00
CA MET A 1 -13.01 2.07 -26.63
C MET A 1 -13.74 3.39 -26.71
N ASN A 2 -14.63 3.64 -25.76
CA ASN A 2 -15.64 4.68 -25.91
C ASN A 2 -15.36 5.84 -24.96
N VAL A 3 -15.61 7.07 -25.39
CA VAL A 3 -15.79 8.21 -24.48
C VAL A 3 -17.28 8.32 -24.21
N THR A 4 -17.70 8.27 -22.95
CA THR A 4 -19.12 8.20 -22.61
C THR A 4 -19.55 9.45 -21.86
N LEU A 5 -20.55 10.17 -22.38
CA LEU A 5 -21.21 11.29 -21.71
C LEU A 5 -22.38 10.79 -20.86
N LEU A 6 -22.41 11.20 -19.59
CA LEU A 6 -23.54 10.94 -18.70
C LEU A 6 -24.56 12.07 -18.79
N VAL A 7 -25.81 11.74 -19.11
CA VAL A 7 -26.88 12.71 -19.39
C VAL A 7 -28.08 12.45 -18.50
N GLY A 8 -28.37 13.34 -17.56
CA GLY A 8 -29.61 13.40 -16.78
C GLY A 8 -30.63 14.41 -17.32
N SER A 9 -30.16 15.47 -18.00
CA SER A 9 -31.02 16.55 -18.51
C SER A 9 -30.67 17.00 -19.93
N GLN A 10 -31.58 17.74 -20.58
CA GLN A 10 -31.33 18.32 -21.91
C GLN A 10 -30.20 19.36 -21.89
N LYS A 11 -30.03 20.05 -20.76
CA LYS A 11 -28.96 21.04 -20.57
C LYS A 11 -27.59 20.35 -20.57
N GLN A 12 -27.44 19.29 -19.78
CA GLN A 12 -26.19 18.50 -19.76
C GLN A 12 -25.84 17.91 -21.13
N LEU A 13 -26.84 17.52 -21.93
CA LEU A 13 -26.60 17.11 -23.31
C LEU A 13 -26.04 18.26 -24.15
N ALA A 14 -26.70 19.42 -24.15
CA ALA A 14 -26.28 20.57 -24.95
C ALA A 14 -24.88 21.06 -24.56
N ASP A 15 -24.60 21.17 -23.26
CA ASP A 15 -23.34 21.67 -22.72
C ASP A 15 -22.21 20.64 -22.86
N GLY A 16 -22.51 19.36 -22.69
CA GLY A 16 -21.51 18.28 -22.71
C GLY A 16 -21.14 17.77 -24.11
N LEU A 17 -21.98 17.98 -25.11
CA LEU A 17 -21.79 17.44 -26.45
C LEU A 17 -20.52 17.97 -27.16
N PRO A 18 -20.21 19.28 -27.15
CA PRO A 18 -18.96 19.79 -27.73
C PRO A 18 -17.71 19.20 -27.06
N TRP A 19 -17.76 19.01 -25.74
CA TRP A 19 -16.67 18.41 -24.97
C TRP A 19 -16.48 16.93 -25.27
N LEU A 20 -17.57 16.18 -25.38
CA LEU A 20 -17.56 14.77 -25.77
C LEU A 20 -16.85 14.58 -27.12
N GLN A 21 -17.20 15.40 -28.12
CA GLN A 21 -16.59 15.34 -29.45
C GLN A 21 -15.09 15.64 -29.39
N ARG A 22 -14.70 16.72 -28.69
CA ARG A 22 -13.29 17.10 -28.56
C ARG A 22 -12.46 15.99 -27.93
N PHE A 23 -12.94 15.39 -26.84
CA PHE A 23 -12.24 14.29 -26.19
C PHE A 23 -12.19 13.03 -27.05
N ALA A 24 -13.28 12.71 -27.77
CA ALA A 24 -13.34 11.56 -28.67
C ALA A 24 -12.33 11.69 -29.83
N GLU A 25 -12.22 12.89 -30.41
CA GLU A 25 -11.27 13.20 -31.48
C GLU A 25 -9.82 13.04 -31.02
N VAL A 26 -9.45 13.69 -29.91
CA VAL A 26 -8.08 13.64 -29.36
C VAL A 26 -7.69 12.22 -28.93
N LEU A 27 -8.62 11.49 -28.29
CA LEU A 27 -8.36 10.13 -27.81
C LEU A 27 -8.50 9.05 -28.89
N LYS A 28 -8.91 9.41 -30.12
CA LYS A 28 -9.26 8.49 -31.21
C LYS A 28 -10.23 7.39 -30.76
N ALA A 29 -11.27 7.82 -30.05
CA ALA A 29 -12.27 6.95 -29.42
C ALA A 29 -13.67 7.27 -29.96
N THR A 30 -14.59 6.30 -29.84
CA THR A 30 -15.96 6.48 -30.32
C THR A 30 -16.82 7.21 -29.28
N PRO A 31 -17.52 8.30 -29.62
CA PRO A 31 -18.40 9.00 -28.69
C PRO A 31 -19.63 8.14 -28.39
N ASN A 32 -19.99 8.08 -27.12
CA ASN A 32 -21.13 7.33 -26.61
C ASN A 32 -21.84 8.16 -25.53
N ALA A 33 -23.09 7.83 -25.23
CA ALA A 33 -23.85 8.48 -24.18
C ALA A 33 -24.66 7.48 -23.37
N ILE A 34 -24.85 7.79 -22.09
CA ILE A 34 -25.69 7.06 -21.15
C ILE A 34 -26.69 8.04 -20.55
N VAL A 35 -27.96 7.65 -20.52
CA VAL A 35 -29.02 8.44 -19.89
C VAL A 35 -29.30 7.93 -18.48
N LEU A 36 -29.26 8.84 -17.51
CA LEU A 36 -29.68 8.59 -16.13
C LEU A 36 -31.21 8.56 -16.05
N GLY A 37 -31.75 7.56 -15.36
CA GLY A 37 -33.17 7.31 -15.20
C GLY A 37 -33.75 6.37 -16.27
N THR A 38 -34.31 5.24 -15.83
CA THR A 38 -34.93 4.24 -16.71
C THR A 38 -36.20 4.74 -17.40
N ASP A 39 -36.80 5.79 -16.87
CA ASP A 39 -38.07 6.36 -17.36
C ASP A 39 -37.86 7.48 -18.38
N HIS A 40 -36.61 7.93 -18.60
CA HIS A 40 -36.26 9.03 -19.49
C HIS A 40 -36.11 8.60 -20.98
N ARG A 41 -37.04 7.80 -21.48
CA ARG A 41 -37.01 7.29 -22.88
C ARG A 41 -37.07 8.40 -23.94
N ALA A 42 -37.78 9.49 -23.64
CA ALA A 42 -37.85 10.65 -24.54
C ALA A 42 -36.50 11.39 -24.62
N LEU A 43 -35.76 11.46 -23.52
CA LEU A 43 -34.41 12.04 -23.49
C LEU A 43 -33.43 11.13 -24.23
N ALA A 44 -33.47 9.82 -23.99
CA ALA A 44 -32.64 8.85 -24.72
C ALA A 44 -32.81 8.94 -26.24
N ARG A 45 -34.06 9.03 -26.72
CA ARG A 45 -34.32 9.22 -28.16
C ARG A 45 -33.75 10.53 -28.71
N LYS A 46 -33.78 11.61 -27.92
CA LYS A 46 -33.15 12.89 -28.33
C LYS A 46 -31.63 12.78 -28.37
N VAL A 47 -31.02 12.14 -27.38
CA VAL A 47 -29.58 11.88 -27.34
C VAL A 47 -29.16 11.07 -28.57
N GLU A 48 -29.89 10.01 -28.92
CA GLU A 48 -29.62 9.20 -30.12
C GLU A 48 -29.66 10.04 -31.40
N LEU A 49 -30.69 10.87 -31.57
CA LEU A 49 -30.83 11.75 -32.74
C LEU A 49 -29.67 12.75 -32.85
N GLU A 50 -29.24 13.33 -31.73
CA GLU A 50 -28.18 14.33 -31.73
C GLU A 50 -26.80 13.68 -31.97
N MET A 51 -26.56 12.49 -31.43
CA MET A 51 -25.36 11.69 -31.73
C MET A 51 -25.30 11.27 -33.21
N GLN A 52 -26.43 10.90 -33.81
CA GLN A 52 -26.51 10.56 -35.24
C GLN A 52 -26.25 11.76 -36.15
N ARG A 53 -26.76 12.95 -35.78
CA ARG A 53 -26.50 14.20 -36.52
C ARG A 53 -25.02 14.54 -36.60
N GLN A 54 -24.26 14.14 -35.59
CA GLN A 54 -22.82 14.39 -35.49
C GLN A 54 -21.97 13.26 -36.07
N GLY A 55 -22.58 12.28 -36.75
CA GLY A 55 -21.88 11.22 -37.46
C GLY A 55 -21.40 10.07 -36.58
N SER A 56 -21.93 9.92 -35.36
CA SER A 56 -21.67 8.72 -34.55
C SER A 56 -22.47 7.52 -35.08
N ASP A 57 -21.84 6.34 -35.11
CA ASP A 57 -22.53 5.09 -35.45
C ASP A 57 -23.73 4.86 -34.52
N ALA A 58 -24.81 4.32 -35.06
CA ALA A 58 -26.09 4.14 -34.36
C ALA A 58 -26.02 3.06 -33.26
N THR A 59 -25.26 3.31 -32.19
CA THR A 59 -25.30 2.52 -30.97
C THR A 59 -26.48 2.97 -30.11
N PRO A 60 -27.33 2.05 -29.64
CA PRO A 60 -28.46 2.40 -28.78
C PRO A 60 -27.95 3.04 -27.48
N VAL A 61 -28.57 4.14 -27.08
CA VAL A 61 -28.19 4.86 -25.86
C VAL A 61 -28.62 4.05 -24.65
N GLY A 62 -27.68 3.72 -23.77
CA GLY A 62 -27.95 2.94 -22.57
C GLY A 62 -28.73 3.75 -21.54
N LEU A 63 -29.84 3.19 -21.03
CA LEU A 63 -30.60 3.73 -19.89
C LEU A 63 -30.11 3.08 -18.59
N VAL A 64 -29.85 3.88 -17.55
CA VAL A 64 -29.34 3.40 -16.26
C VAL A 64 -30.18 3.95 -15.12
N THR A 65 -30.34 3.18 -14.05
CA THR A 65 -30.93 3.70 -12.82
C THR A 65 -30.08 4.84 -12.25
N ALA A 66 -30.71 5.78 -11.55
CA ALA A 66 -30.03 6.92 -10.91
C ALA A 66 -29.31 6.51 -9.62
N GLU A 67 -28.46 5.48 -9.71
CA GLU A 67 -27.66 4.95 -8.62
C GLU A 67 -26.19 4.85 -9.06
N ALA A 68 -25.28 5.37 -8.24
CA ALA A 68 -23.85 5.39 -8.57
C ALA A 68 -23.29 3.98 -8.88
N ASN A 69 -23.72 2.96 -8.15
CA ASN A 69 -23.25 1.59 -8.36
C ASN A 69 -23.71 1.01 -9.71
N ALA A 70 -24.94 1.32 -10.12
CA ALA A 70 -25.47 0.87 -11.41
C ALA A 70 -24.75 1.54 -12.58
N VAL A 71 -24.48 2.85 -12.47
CA VAL A 71 -23.68 3.60 -13.45
C VAL A 71 -22.29 3.02 -13.59
N VAL A 72 -21.60 2.76 -12.47
CA VAL A 72 -20.25 2.15 -12.48
C VAL A 72 -20.26 0.75 -13.10
N ALA A 73 -21.27 -0.07 -12.81
CA ALA A 73 -21.42 -1.41 -13.40
C ALA A 73 -21.69 -1.38 -14.92
N GLN A 74 -22.45 -0.39 -15.40
CA GLN A 74 -22.66 -0.23 -16.84
C GLN A 74 -21.40 0.25 -17.56
N LEU A 75 -20.64 1.14 -16.93
CA LEU A 75 -19.39 1.66 -17.49
C LEU A 75 -18.31 0.58 -17.61
N SER A 76 -18.26 -0.37 -16.67
CA SER A 76 -17.32 -1.50 -16.75
C SER A 76 -17.66 -2.46 -17.90
N THR A 77 -18.94 -2.60 -18.24
CA THR A 77 -19.41 -3.47 -19.34
C THR A 77 -19.21 -2.81 -20.72
N SER A 78 -19.26 -1.49 -20.80
CA SER A 78 -19.30 -0.74 -22.07
C SER A 78 -17.93 -0.40 -22.69
N LYS A 79 -16.83 -1.01 -22.24
CA LYS A 79 -15.45 -0.69 -22.69
C LYS A 79 -15.17 0.82 -22.71
N CYS A 80 -15.69 1.53 -21.71
CA CYS A 80 -15.54 2.96 -21.55
C CYS A 80 -14.10 3.30 -21.12
N ARG A 81 -13.47 4.25 -21.83
CA ARG A 81 -12.11 4.74 -21.54
C ARG A 81 -12.13 6.03 -20.73
N LEU A 82 -13.13 6.88 -20.97
CA LEU A 82 -13.29 8.18 -20.34
C LEU A 82 -14.77 8.43 -20.08
N LEU A 83 -15.13 8.72 -18.83
CA LEU A 83 -16.45 9.20 -18.45
C LEU A 83 -16.45 10.73 -18.40
N VAL A 84 -17.41 11.35 -19.07
CA VAL A 84 -17.63 12.80 -19.06
C VAL A 84 -18.94 13.08 -18.32
N MET A 85 -18.88 13.93 -17.30
CA MET A 85 -20.01 14.35 -16.48
C MET A 85 -20.11 15.86 -16.54
N VAL A 86 -21.31 16.37 -16.81
CA VAL A 86 -21.59 17.81 -16.73
C VAL A 86 -22.30 18.09 -15.42
N ASP A 87 -21.81 19.09 -14.70
CA ASP A 87 -22.33 19.51 -13.42
C ASP A 87 -23.83 19.80 -13.48
N ASP A 88 -24.56 19.28 -12.51
CA ASP A 88 -25.97 19.57 -12.29
C ASP A 88 -26.21 19.70 -10.79
N VAL A 89 -26.61 20.91 -10.39
CA VAL A 89 -26.79 21.30 -9.00
C VAL A 89 -27.77 20.38 -8.28
N ASP A 90 -28.75 19.85 -9.00
CA ASP A 90 -29.76 18.94 -8.44
C ASP A 90 -29.22 17.53 -8.15
N ASP A 91 -28.14 17.11 -8.84
CA ASP A 91 -27.56 15.76 -8.78
C ASP A 91 -26.14 15.69 -8.17
N ASP A 92 -25.62 16.79 -7.59
CA ASP A 92 -24.24 16.90 -7.05
C ASP A 92 -23.83 15.71 -6.14
N ARG A 93 -24.74 15.23 -5.28
CA ARG A 93 -24.46 14.06 -4.40
C ARG A 93 -24.24 12.76 -5.19
N LEU A 94 -25.04 12.52 -6.22
CA LEU A 94 -24.91 11.36 -7.08
C LEU A 94 -23.63 11.48 -7.91
N GLN A 95 -23.36 12.68 -8.44
CA GLN A 95 -22.18 12.95 -9.26
C GLN A 95 -20.88 12.79 -8.46
N ALA A 96 -20.82 13.32 -7.24
CA ALA A 96 -19.70 13.12 -6.33
C ALA A 96 -19.47 11.62 -6.03
N ALA A 97 -20.55 10.88 -5.75
CA ALA A 97 -20.44 9.44 -5.49
C ALA A 97 -19.93 8.65 -6.72
N ILE A 98 -20.32 9.05 -7.94
CA ILE A 98 -19.80 8.45 -9.18
C ILE A 98 -18.32 8.83 -9.36
N PHE A 99 -17.96 10.11 -9.22
CA PHE A 99 -16.59 10.60 -9.39
C PHE A 99 -15.60 9.89 -8.44
N GLU A 100 -16.01 9.64 -7.20
CA GLU A 100 -15.20 8.93 -6.21
C GLU A 100 -15.07 7.43 -6.52
N ARG A 101 -16.17 6.76 -6.88
CA ARG A 101 -16.24 5.30 -7.02
C ARG A 101 -15.86 4.77 -8.40
N CYS A 102 -15.97 5.59 -9.45
CA CYS A 102 -15.79 5.16 -10.83
C CYS A 102 -14.35 4.70 -11.10
N CYS A 103 -14.12 3.44 -11.45
CA CYS A 103 -12.76 2.92 -11.70
C CYS A 103 -12.11 3.39 -13.01
N ILE A 104 -12.84 4.18 -13.80
CA ILE A 104 -12.40 4.70 -15.10
C ILE A 104 -12.02 6.17 -14.94
N GLU A 105 -11.17 6.67 -15.82
CA GLU A 105 -10.88 8.10 -15.88
C GLU A 105 -12.17 8.90 -16.05
N THR A 106 -12.37 9.87 -15.18
CA THR A 106 -13.62 10.64 -15.11
C THR A 106 -13.30 12.13 -15.12
N VAL A 107 -14.02 12.87 -15.96
CA VAL A 107 -13.95 14.33 -16.07
C VAL A 107 -15.31 14.88 -15.64
N TRP A 108 -15.32 15.72 -14.62
CA TRP A 108 -16.51 16.42 -14.14
C TRP A 108 -16.39 17.91 -14.46
N LEU A 109 -17.29 18.40 -15.31
CA LEU A 109 -17.22 19.71 -15.96
C LEU A 109 -18.35 20.62 -15.46
N ASN A 110 -18.01 21.82 -14.98
CA ASN A 110 -18.93 22.95 -15.04
C ASN A 110 -18.63 23.74 -16.32
N VAL A 111 -19.56 23.67 -17.27
CA VAL A 111 -19.39 24.23 -18.61
C VAL A 111 -19.91 25.66 -18.67
N LYS A 112 -19.06 26.60 -19.07
CA LYS A 112 -19.44 28.00 -19.38
C LYS A 112 -19.24 28.33 -20.86
N SER A 113 -18.33 27.62 -21.52
CA SER A 113 -17.95 27.83 -22.91
C SER A 113 -17.58 26.52 -23.61
N THR A 114 -17.35 26.62 -24.91
CA THR A 114 -16.83 25.52 -25.73
C THR A 114 -15.39 25.17 -25.35
N PRO A 115 -14.92 23.94 -25.63
CA PRO A 115 -13.56 23.53 -25.32
C PRO A 115 -12.51 24.50 -25.89
N PRO A 116 -11.47 24.89 -25.13
CA PRO A 116 -10.45 25.80 -25.61
C PRO A 116 -9.59 25.16 -26.71
N GLU A 117 -9.25 25.96 -27.73
CA GLU A 117 -8.42 25.54 -28.87
C GLU A 117 -6.94 25.97 -28.73
N SER A 118 -6.64 26.93 -27.85
CA SER A 118 -5.28 27.45 -27.60
C SER A 118 -4.79 27.13 -26.19
N GLU A 119 -3.46 27.01 -26.03
CA GLU A 119 -2.77 26.82 -24.75
C GLU A 119 -3.02 27.97 -23.76
N ASP A 120 -3.26 29.17 -24.29
CA ASP A 120 -3.44 30.42 -23.53
C ASP A 120 -4.75 30.50 -22.73
N HIS A 121 -5.69 29.61 -23.04
CA HIS A 121 -7.00 29.54 -22.38
C HIS A 121 -7.08 28.38 -21.39
N LEU A 122 -5.95 27.76 -21.04
CA LEU A 122 -5.91 26.61 -20.14
C LEU A 122 -5.05 26.90 -18.90
N PHE A 123 -5.70 26.86 -17.75
CA PHE A 123 -5.11 27.19 -16.46
C PHE A 123 -5.04 25.97 -15.53
N SER A 124 -3.95 25.88 -14.76
CA SER A 124 -3.79 24.91 -13.67
C SER A 124 -3.78 25.60 -12.31
N LEU A 125 -4.38 24.95 -11.31
CA LEU A 125 -4.55 25.46 -9.94
C LEU A 125 -3.36 25.21 -8.99
N ASP A 126 -2.36 24.41 -9.35
CA ASP A 126 -1.25 24.06 -8.44
C ASP A 126 0.07 23.83 -9.19
N ASP A 127 1.18 24.30 -8.61
CA ASP A 127 2.55 24.16 -9.12
C ASP A 127 3.07 22.73 -8.94
N ASP A 128 2.79 22.09 -7.80
CA ASP A 128 3.24 20.71 -7.52
C ASP A 128 2.54 19.69 -8.45
N GLN A 129 1.32 20.02 -8.90
CA GLN A 129 0.52 19.20 -9.84
C GLN A 129 0.58 19.72 -11.28
N HIS A 130 1.33 20.80 -11.56
CA HIS A 130 1.37 21.39 -12.91
C HIS A 130 1.85 20.38 -13.96
N ALA A 131 2.80 19.50 -13.62
CA ALA A 131 3.23 18.41 -14.50
C ALA A 131 2.12 17.38 -14.76
N THR A 132 1.31 17.08 -13.75
CA THR A 132 0.14 16.19 -13.85
C THR A 132 -0.96 16.84 -14.68
N ALA A 133 -1.29 18.10 -14.42
CA ALA A 133 -2.26 18.89 -15.17
C ALA A 133 -1.84 19.02 -16.65
N CYS A 134 -0.57 19.32 -16.91
CA CYS A 134 0.02 19.29 -18.25
C CYS A 134 -0.14 17.93 -18.93
N SER A 135 0.18 16.84 -18.23
CA SER A 135 0.05 15.49 -18.79
C SER A 135 -1.39 15.12 -19.09
N VAL A 136 -2.33 15.49 -18.22
CA VAL A 136 -3.76 15.21 -18.36
C VAL A 136 -4.33 16.04 -19.49
N ALA A 137 -4.05 17.34 -19.53
CA ALA A 137 -4.52 18.25 -20.57
C ALA A 137 -3.95 17.89 -21.95
N ARG A 138 -2.65 17.57 -22.06
CA ARG A 138 -2.08 17.08 -23.32
C ARG A 138 -2.75 15.80 -23.79
N ARG A 139 -3.14 14.92 -22.86
CA ARG A 139 -3.79 13.65 -23.19
C ARG A 139 -5.25 13.83 -23.60
N LEU A 140 -6.00 14.71 -22.93
CA LEU A 140 -7.43 14.89 -23.13
C LEU A 140 -7.74 15.91 -24.22
N LEU A 141 -7.00 17.02 -24.27
CA LEU A 141 -7.27 18.16 -25.16
C LEU A 141 -6.21 18.32 -26.26
N GLY A 142 -5.07 17.63 -26.17
CA GLY A 142 -3.96 17.76 -27.13
C GLY A 142 -3.11 19.02 -26.93
N ILE A 143 -3.36 19.76 -25.85
CA ILE A 143 -2.87 21.12 -25.59
C ILE A 143 -2.19 21.14 -24.21
N ALA A 144 -1.08 21.87 -24.05
CA ALA A 144 -0.45 22.07 -22.74
C ALA A 144 -0.95 23.38 -22.11
N PRO A 145 -1.17 23.45 -20.78
CA PRO A 145 -1.50 24.71 -20.12
C PRO A 145 -0.30 25.66 -20.21
N SER A 146 -0.48 26.86 -20.77
CA SER A 146 0.59 27.87 -20.85
C SER A 146 0.61 28.81 -19.63
N LEU A 147 -0.52 28.96 -18.92
CA LEU A 147 -0.64 29.89 -17.79
C LEU A 147 -0.91 29.18 -16.45
N GLN A 148 -0.08 29.52 -15.47
CA GLN A 148 -0.24 29.08 -14.09
C GLN A 148 -1.01 30.14 -13.30
N LEU A 149 -2.04 29.73 -12.57
CA LEU A 149 -2.59 30.56 -11.52
C LEU A 149 -1.67 30.36 -10.30
N ASP A 150 -0.86 31.37 -9.97
CA ASP A 150 0.03 31.33 -8.79
C ASP A 150 -0.82 31.30 -7.51
N HIS A 151 -0.67 30.23 -6.74
CA HIS A 151 -1.50 29.92 -5.58
C HIS A 151 -0.69 29.77 -4.28
N GLY A 152 0.44 30.47 -4.13
CA GLY A 152 1.21 30.50 -2.86
C GLY A 152 0.42 30.88 -1.59
N TRP A 153 -0.81 31.37 -1.73
CA TRP A 153 -1.77 31.65 -0.65
C TRP A 153 -2.64 30.44 -0.24
N LEU A 154 -2.81 29.44 -1.11
CA LEU A 154 -3.60 28.22 -0.86
C LEU A 154 -2.97 27.32 0.21
N LEU A 155 -1.63 27.28 0.23
CA LEU A 155 -0.82 26.53 1.19
C LEU A 155 -0.79 27.16 2.60
N ASN A 156 -1.16 28.44 2.71
CA ASN A 156 -1.09 29.22 3.95
C ASN A 156 -2.46 29.53 4.56
N ALA A 157 -3.57 29.08 3.94
CA ALA A 157 -4.89 29.26 4.52
C ALA A 157 -5.09 28.24 5.66
N PRO A 158 -5.17 28.68 6.94
CA PRO A 158 -5.58 27.80 8.01
C PRO A 158 -7.04 27.38 7.77
N GLU A 159 -7.41 26.20 8.26
CA GLU A 159 -8.76 25.60 8.27
C GLU A 159 -9.89 26.45 7.65
N MET A 160 -10.38 25.96 6.50
CA MET A 160 -11.62 26.29 5.80
C MET A 160 -12.57 27.24 6.54
N SER A 161 -12.57 28.51 6.11
CA SER A 161 -13.74 29.38 6.19
C SER A 161 -14.17 29.77 4.77
N ASP A 162 -15.43 30.18 4.59
CA ASP A 162 -16.03 30.66 3.33
C ASP A 162 -15.11 31.62 2.52
N GLY A 163 -14.19 32.32 3.19
CA GLY A 163 -13.25 33.25 2.57
C GLY A 163 -12.23 32.63 1.60
N GLY A 164 -11.90 31.33 1.73
CA GLY A 164 -10.94 30.67 0.83
C GLY A 164 -11.47 30.48 -0.59
N ALA A 165 -12.71 30.00 -0.71
CA ALA A 165 -13.40 29.85 -1.99
C ALA A 165 -13.73 31.20 -2.61
N GLU A 166 -14.18 32.18 -1.80
CA GLU A 166 -14.47 33.53 -2.28
C GLU A 166 -13.20 34.24 -2.81
N HIS A 167 -12.05 34.02 -2.17
CA HIS A 167 -10.76 34.52 -2.64
C HIS A 167 -10.31 33.84 -3.95
N ALA A 168 -10.50 32.53 -4.08
CA ALA A 168 -10.24 31.79 -5.32
C ALA A 168 -11.06 32.36 -6.49
N LEU A 169 -12.35 32.57 -6.25
CA LEU A 169 -13.28 33.16 -7.23
C LEU A 169 -12.93 34.62 -7.56
N ARG A 170 -12.42 35.39 -6.60
CA ARG A 170 -11.97 36.76 -6.86
C ARG A 170 -10.75 36.80 -7.79
N LEU A 171 -9.85 35.82 -7.68
CA LEU A 171 -8.67 35.70 -8.55
C LEU A 171 -9.03 35.15 -9.93
N GLU A 172 -9.90 34.14 -9.97
CA GLU A 172 -10.51 33.63 -11.20
C GLU A 172 -11.17 34.77 -11.98
N ARG A 173 -12.07 35.54 -11.38
CA ARG A 173 -12.73 36.69 -12.03
C ARG A 173 -11.78 37.80 -12.52
N LYS A 174 -10.56 37.86 -12.00
CA LYS A 174 -9.54 38.85 -12.39
C LYS A 174 -8.63 38.38 -13.52
N ARG A 175 -8.44 37.07 -13.67
CA ARG A 175 -7.44 36.48 -14.59
C ARG A 175 -8.05 35.60 -15.67
N CYS A 176 -9.29 35.13 -15.47
CA CYS A 176 -9.97 34.22 -16.37
C CYS A 176 -11.19 34.88 -17.01
N ASP A 177 -11.35 34.62 -18.31
CA ASP A 177 -12.49 35.01 -19.13
C ASP A 177 -13.40 33.80 -19.39
N GLU A 178 -14.58 34.03 -19.99
CA GLU A 178 -15.59 32.98 -20.20
C GLU A 178 -15.08 31.81 -21.07
N GLY A 179 -14.09 32.05 -21.93
CA GLY A 179 -13.47 31.04 -22.82
C GLY A 179 -12.43 30.14 -22.14
N ASP A 180 -12.09 30.39 -20.87
CA ASP A 180 -10.99 29.69 -20.20
C ASP A 180 -11.44 28.39 -19.53
N LEU A 181 -10.50 27.45 -19.43
CA LEU A 181 -10.65 26.19 -18.70
C LEU A 181 -9.68 26.11 -17.54
N ILE A 182 -10.21 25.91 -16.34
CA ILE A 182 -9.44 25.59 -15.15
C ILE A 182 -9.45 24.07 -14.97
N CYS A 183 -8.29 23.42 -15.08
CA CYS A 183 -8.15 21.98 -14.92
C CYS A 183 -7.58 21.61 -13.55
N VAL A 184 -8.30 20.77 -12.81
CA VAL A 184 -7.90 20.25 -11.49
C VAL A 184 -7.74 18.74 -11.54
N PRO A 185 -6.49 18.23 -11.62
CA PRO A 185 -6.25 16.80 -11.57
C PRO A 185 -6.35 16.28 -10.12
N PHE A 186 -7.05 15.16 -9.95
CA PHE A 186 -7.09 14.37 -8.71
C PHE A 186 -6.46 13.00 -8.93
N ALA A 187 -5.86 12.46 -7.88
CA ALA A 187 -5.40 11.09 -7.82
C ALA A 187 -6.57 10.12 -7.54
N SER A 188 -6.24 8.88 -7.18
CA SER A 188 -7.19 7.75 -7.09
C SER A 188 -8.26 7.90 -5.99
N ALA A 189 -8.11 8.85 -5.07
CA ALA A 189 -9.05 9.11 -3.96
C ALA A 189 -9.24 10.63 -3.77
N PRO A 190 -10.07 11.28 -4.61
CA PRO A 190 -10.22 12.73 -4.66
C PRO A 190 -10.61 13.35 -3.31
N SER A 191 -11.51 12.72 -2.57
CA SER A 191 -12.03 13.21 -1.28
C SER A 191 -11.01 13.31 -0.15
N ARG A 192 -9.80 12.77 -0.34
CA ARG A 192 -8.70 12.87 0.65
C ARG A 192 -7.73 14.00 0.34
N GLU A 193 -7.89 14.67 -0.79
CA GLU A 193 -7.02 15.76 -1.20
C GLU A 193 -7.49 17.08 -0.59
N PRO A 194 -6.58 17.91 -0.05
CA PRO A 194 -6.92 19.11 0.70
C PRO A 194 -7.72 20.14 -0.13
N TYR A 195 -7.60 20.08 -1.46
CA TYR A 195 -8.26 21.01 -2.37
C TYR A 195 -9.56 20.47 -2.97
N TYR A 196 -10.01 19.27 -2.59
CA TYR A 196 -11.26 18.71 -3.13
C TYR A 196 -12.47 19.55 -2.77
N GLU A 197 -12.62 19.92 -1.49
CA GLU A 197 -13.73 20.78 -1.02
C GLU A 197 -13.71 22.15 -1.71
N LEU A 198 -12.52 22.76 -1.88
CA LEU A 198 -12.38 24.01 -2.62
C LEU A 198 -12.78 23.86 -4.09
N SER A 199 -12.36 22.77 -4.73
CA SER A 199 -12.64 22.50 -6.13
C SER A 199 -14.13 22.24 -6.35
N ARG A 200 -14.80 21.57 -5.39
CA ARG A 200 -16.26 21.44 -5.36
C ARG A 200 -16.96 22.78 -5.14
N ALA A 201 -16.41 23.66 -4.29
CA ALA A 201 -16.93 25.00 -4.14
C ALA A 201 -16.78 25.83 -5.42
N LEU A 202 -15.67 25.70 -6.15
CA LEU A 202 -15.48 26.33 -7.47
C LEU A 202 -16.42 25.75 -8.52
N LEU A 203 -16.68 24.45 -8.46
CA LEU A 203 -17.62 23.77 -9.36
C LEU A 203 -19.07 24.21 -9.08
N ASN A 204 -19.46 24.40 -7.82
CA ASN A 204 -20.82 24.78 -7.44
C ASN A 204 -21.11 26.30 -7.53
N GLN A 205 -20.10 27.15 -7.50
CA GLN A 205 -20.27 28.61 -7.56
C GLN A 205 -20.19 29.14 -9.00
N SER A 206 -20.70 30.36 -9.23
CA SER A 206 -20.72 30.99 -10.55
C SER A 206 -19.33 31.50 -10.97
N SER A 207 -18.40 30.60 -11.31
CA SER A 207 -17.18 30.96 -12.04
C SER A 207 -17.55 31.51 -13.42
N LYS A 208 -16.70 32.39 -13.96
CA LYS A 208 -16.78 32.84 -15.36
C LYS A 208 -16.18 31.78 -16.28
N ALA A 209 -15.08 31.15 -15.87
CA ALA A 209 -14.40 30.10 -16.59
C ALA A 209 -15.06 28.73 -16.41
N SER A 210 -14.86 27.85 -17.39
CA SER A 210 -15.21 26.43 -17.29
C SER A 210 -14.27 25.75 -16.30
N VAL A 211 -14.78 24.86 -15.44
CA VAL A 211 -13.98 24.14 -14.44
C VAL A 211 -14.06 22.65 -14.71
N ALA A 212 -12.91 21.99 -14.82
CA ALA A 212 -12.80 20.55 -15.05
C ALA A 212 -12.07 19.87 -13.90
N LEU A 213 -12.78 19.02 -13.16
CA LEU A 213 -12.18 18.10 -12.20
C LEU A 213 -11.86 16.80 -12.93
N VAL A 214 -10.59 16.38 -12.92
CA VAL A 214 -10.15 15.19 -13.64
C VAL A 214 -9.60 14.16 -12.68
N SER A 215 -10.31 13.05 -12.48
CA SER A 215 -9.76 11.90 -11.76
C SER A 215 -8.87 11.11 -12.73
N SER A 216 -7.56 11.39 -12.70
CA SER A 216 -6.59 10.63 -13.46
C SER A 216 -6.30 9.32 -12.70
N LYS A 217 -7.04 8.28 -13.05
CA LYS A 217 -6.72 6.92 -12.60
C LYS A 217 -5.57 6.45 -13.49
N GLN A 218 -4.33 6.76 -13.07
CA GLN A 218 -3.10 6.50 -13.81
C GLN A 218 -3.11 5.10 -14.44
N GLY A 219 -2.79 5.07 -15.74
CA GLY A 219 -3.13 3.99 -16.67
C GLY A 219 -2.49 2.62 -16.42
N TRP A 220 -3.34 1.60 -16.55
CA TRP A 220 -3.26 0.35 -17.33
C TRP A 220 -1.98 -0.51 -17.42
N GLU A 221 -0.77 -0.08 -17.05
CA GLU A 221 0.46 -0.91 -17.19
C GLU A 221 0.94 -1.65 -15.92
N ARG A 222 0.12 -1.91 -14.89
CA ARG A 222 0.59 -2.66 -13.69
C ARG A 222 -0.31 -3.81 -13.26
N SER A 223 -0.19 -4.91 -14.01
CA SER A 223 -0.93 -6.18 -13.93
C SER A 223 -0.72 -7.05 -12.67
N LEU A 224 -0.01 -6.63 -11.61
CA LEU A 224 0.12 -7.49 -10.41
C LEU A 224 0.10 -6.68 -9.12
N LEU A 225 0.88 -5.60 -9.03
CA LEU A 225 0.98 -4.81 -7.78
C LEU A 225 -0.30 -4.03 -7.46
N ALA A 226 -1.06 -3.60 -8.47
CA ALA A 226 -2.34 -2.91 -8.27
C ALA A 226 -3.46 -3.89 -7.88
N GLN A 227 -3.49 -5.09 -8.48
CA GLN A 227 -4.38 -6.17 -8.07
C GLN A 227 -4.04 -6.68 -6.67
N LEU A 228 -2.74 -6.83 -6.34
CA LEU A 228 -2.28 -7.15 -4.99
C LEU A 228 -2.66 -6.04 -3.99
N ARG A 229 -2.54 -4.76 -4.35
CA ARG A 229 -2.98 -3.65 -3.48
C ARG A 229 -4.51 -3.58 -3.33
N TYR A 230 -5.27 -3.89 -4.37
CA TYR A 230 -6.74 -3.94 -4.34
C TYR A 230 -7.26 -5.15 -3.54
N LEU A 231 -6.65 -6.32 -3.73
CA LEU A 231 -6.89 -7.50 -2.89
C LEU A 231 -6.48 -7.23 -1.45
N ALA A 232 -5.32 -6.59 -1.23
CA ALA A 232 -4.87 -6.22 0.10
C ALA A 232 -5.79 -5.18 0.77
N SER A 233 -6.36 -4.22 0.02
CA SER A 233 -7.30 -3.25 0.59
C SER A 233 -8.67 -3.86 0.92
N HIS A 234 -9.10 -4.90 0.20
CA HIS A 234 -10.30 -5.68 0.53
C HIS A 234 -10.09 -6.66 1.69
N VAL A 235 -8.92 -7.29 1.79
CA VAL A 235 -8.59 -8.21 2.90
C VAL A 235 -8.20 -7.45 4.16
N ALA A 236 -7.70 -6.21 4.01
CA ALA A 236 -7.10 -5.46 5.09
C ALA A 236 -7.46 -3.96 5.01
N GLU A 237 -8.65 -3.58 5.50
CA GLU A 237 -9.09 -2.18 5.66
C GLU A 237 -8.03 -1.30 6.36
N PRO A 238 -7.65 -0.13 5.80
CA PRO A 238 -6.61 0.72 6.38
C PRO A 238 -6.83 0.98 7.87
N MET A 239 -5.82 0.74 8.71
CA MET A 239 -5.94 0.98 10.16
C MET A 239 -6.26 2.44 10.45
N ASP A 240 -6.99 2.73 11.52
CA ASP A 240 -7.15 4.09 12.01
C ASP A 240 -5.78 4.71 12.40
N ARG A 241 -5.67 6.03 12.34
CA ARG A 241 -4.41 6.75 12.57
C ARG A 241 -3.86 6.48 13.98
N ASP A 242 -4.72 6.46 14.98
CA ASP A 242 -4.32 6.25 16.37
C ASP A 242 -3.83 4.82 16.60
N ALA A 243 -4.52 3.83 16.03
CA ALA A 243 -4.10 2.43 16.06
C ALA A 243 -2.74 2.20 15.37
N ARG A 244 -2.43 2.95 14.31
CA ARG A 244 -1.10 2.89 13.65
C ARG A 244 0.01 3.45 14.54
N LEU A 245 -0.27 4.56 15.23
CA LEU A 245 0.70 5.21 16.12
C LEU A 245 0.97 4.33 17.35
N GLU A 246 -0.08 3.78 17.97
CA GLU A 246 0.04 2.87 19.12
C GLU A 246 0.82 1.60 18.76
N LEU A 247 0.51 0.99 17.61
CA LEU A 247 1.26 -0.17 17.12
C LEU A 247 2.74 0.17 16.86
N ALA A 248 3.00 1.29 16.19
CA ALA A 248 4.37 1.70 15.90
C ALA A 248 5.16 2.01 17.17
N GLN A 249 4.54 2.67 18.14
CA GLN A 249 5.14 3.00 19.42
C GLN A 249 5.43 1.73 20.25
N SER A 250 4.45 0.83 20.39
CA SER A 250 4.63 -0.43 21.14
C SER A 250 5.72 -1.33 20.55
N LEU A 251 5.83 -1.40 19.22
CA LEU A 251 6.91 -2.13 18.56
C LEU A 251 8.25 -1.40 18.71
N SER A 252 8.28 -0.07 18.65
CA SER A 252 9.52 0.71 18.82
C SER A 252 10.08 0.60 20.24
N GLU A 253 9.23 0.73 21.26
CA GLU A 253 9.61 0.61 22.67
C GLU A 253 10.07 -0.81 22.99
N GLY A 254 9.31 -1.83 22.58
CA GLY A 254 9.66 -3.22 22.81
C GLY A 254 10.82 -3.77 21.95
N SER A 255 11.32 -2.99 20.99
CA SER A 255 12.52 -3.33 20.21
C SER A 255 13.81 -2.80 20.82
N GLN A 256 13.74 -2.02 21.90
CA GLN A 256 14.93 -1.55 22.59
C GLN A 256 15.55 -2.67 23.44
N PRO A 257 16.88 -2.78 23.46
CA PRO A 257 17.55 -3.79 24.28
C PRO A 257 17.42 -3.41 25.75
N ASN A 258 16.89 -4.31 26.58
CA ASN A 258 16.83 -4.14 28.03
C ASN A 258 17.26 -5.43 28.75
N TRP A 259 17.51 -5.34 30.05
CA TRP A 259 17.95 -6.48 30.87
C TRP A 259 16.87 -7.54 31.07
N GLU A 260 15.60 -7.13 31.06
CA GLU A 260 14.47 -8.07 31.15
C GLU A 260 14.39 -8.98 29.93
N PHE A 261 14.56 -8.42 28.73
CA PHE A 261 14.64 -9.15 27.46
C PHE A 261 15.78 -10.17 27.49
N LEU A 262 16.98 -9.75 27.94
CA LEU A 262 18.13 -10.65 28.05
C LEU A 262 17.95 -11.73 29.12
N GLY A 263 17.29 -11.41 30.24
CA GLY A 263 16.94 -12.40 31.26
C GLY A 263 15.95 -13.44 30.75
N LEU A 264 14.88 -12.99 30.09
CA LEU A 264 13.84 -13.85 29.53
C LEU A 264 14.38 -14.74 28.41
N ILE A 265 15.20 -14.22 27.49
CA ILE A 265 15.78 -15.04 26.42
C ILE A 265 16.78 -16.07 26.96
N SER A 266 17.56 -15.71 27.98
CA SER A 266 18.48 -16.63 28.65
C SER A 266 17.71 -17.77 29.33
N ALA A 267 16.65 -17.44 30.07
CA ALA A 267 15.79 -18.41 30.72
C ALA A 267 15.08 -19.32 29.71
N ALA A 268 14.54 -18.75 28.62
CA ALA A 268 13.92 -19.51 27.54
C ALA A 268 14.92 -20.44 26.84
N ALA A 269 16.15 -19.99 26.58
CA ALA A 269 17.19 -20.82 25.99
C ALA A 269 17.61 -21.98 26.92
N MET A 270 17.73 -21.75 28.23
CA MET A 270 17.99 -22.80 29.21
C MET A 270 16.84 -23.81 29.29
N LEU A 271 15.59 -23.33 29.35
CA LEU A 271 14.41 -24.21 29.39
C LEU A 271 14.28 -25.02 28.09
N SER A 272 14.56 -24.40 26.95
CA SER A 272 14.64 -25.09 25.66
C SER A 272 15.76 -26.14 25.66
N ALA A 273 16.92 -25.83 26.25
CA ALA A 273 18.02 -26.78 26.36
C ALA A 273 17.64 -28.00 27.24
N PHE A 274 16.92 -27.79 28.35
CA PHE A 274 16.34 -28.88 29.14
C PHE A 274 15.37 -29.73 28.31
N GLY A 275 14.45 -29.09 27.57
CA GLY A 275 13.50 -29.79 26.72
C GLY A 275 14.16 -30.60 25.61
N LEU A 276 15.20 -30.05 24.98
CA LEU A 276 16.00 -30.73 23.97
C LEU A 276 16.72 -31.96 24.54
N LEU A 277 17.35 -31.84 25.72
CA LEU A 277 18.02 -32.95 26.39
C LEU A 277 17.05 -34.04 26.84
N GLN A 278 15.85 -33.66 27.26
CA GLN A 278 14.79 -34.60 27.63
C GLN A 278 14.03 -35.15 26.42
N ASN A 279 14.34 -34.68 25.20
CA ASN A 279 13.59 -35.00 23.99
C ASN A 279 12.07 -34.73 24.15
N SER A 280 11.71 -33.64 24.85
CA SER A 280 10.34 -33.29 25.23
C SER A 280 9.85 -32.04 24.48
N ALA A 281 9.06 -32.28 23.44
CA ALA A 281 8.42 -31.21 22.67
C ALA A 281 7.56 -30.27 23.55
N ALA A 282 6.93 -30.79 24.61
CA ALA A 282 6.11 -29.98 25.51
C ALA A 282 6.93 -28.93 26.29
N VAL A 283 8.11 -29.30 26.81
CA VAL A 283 9.00 -28.37 27.50
C VAL A 283 9.59 -27.36 26.52
N ILE A 284 9.93 -27.82 25.31
CA ILE A 284 10.41 -26.98 24.22
C ILE A 284 9.34 -25.92 23.86
N ILE A 285 8.06 -26.30 23.75
CA ILE A 285 6.95 -25.36 23.52
C ILE A 285 6.79 -24.38 24.68
N GLY A 286 6.89 -24.84 25.92
CA GLY A 286 6.86 -23.98 27.11
C GLY A 286 7.94 -22.89 27.09
N ALA A 287 9.16 -23.24 26.65
CA ALA A 287 10.25 -22.29 26.47
C ALA A 287 9.95 -21.22 25.41
N MET A 288 9.29 -21.59 24.30
CA MET A 288 8.92 -20.67 23.23
C MET A 288 7.94 -19.59 23.71
N LEU A 289 7.02 -19.91 24.62
CA LEU A 289 5.99 -18.97 25.07
C LEU A 289 6.54 -17.78 25.89
N ILE A 290 7.71 -17.94 26.49
CA ILE A 290 8.31 -16.95 27.38
C ILE A 290 9.28 -16.01 26.62
N ALA A 291 9.74 -16.42 25.44
CA ALA A 291 10.80 -15.73 24.72
C ALA A 291 10.30 -14.44 24.01
N PRO A 292 10.87 -13.26 24.32
CA PRO A 292 10.40 -11.98 23.79
C PRO A 292 10.98 -11.61 22.41
N LEU A 293 11.41 -12.58 21.59
CA LEU A 293 12.05 -12.32 20.29
C LEU A 293 11.11 -11.78 19.21
N MET A 294 9.80 -11.99 19.37
CA MET A 294 8.80 -11.57 18.39
C MET A 294 8.83 -10.05 18.15
N THR A 295 8.87 -9.26 19.23
CA THR A 295 8.75 -7.80 19.18
C THR A 295 9.89 -7.12 18.40
N PRO A 296 11.18 -7.39 18.67
CA PRO A 296 12.27 -6.76 17.91
C PRO A 296 12.30 -7.19 16.44
N ILE A 297 11.89 -8.42 16.11
CA ILE A 297 11.80 -8.87 14.71
C ILE A 297 10.69 -8.12 13.96
N MET A 298 9.52 -7.97 14.60
CA MET A 298 8.43 -7.19 14.01
C MET A 298 8.78 -5.69 13.94
N GLY A 299 9.53 -5.16 14.92
CA GLY A 299 10.07 -3.80 14.90
C GLY A 299 11.02 -3.55 13.73
N ALA A 300 11.88 -4.51 13.41
CA ALA A 300 12.72 -4.44 12.20
C ALA A 300 11.88 -4.48 10.91
N GLY A 301 10.82 -5.30 10.87
CA GLY A 301 9.86 -5.31 9.76
C GLY A 301 9.10 -3.98 9.61
N LEU A 302 8.66 -3.38 10.72
CA LEU A 302 8.04 -2.06 10.75
C LEU A 302 9.01 -0.97 10.25
N ALA A 303 10.27 -1.03 10.68
CA ALA A 303 11.30 -0.12 10.24
C ALA A 303 11.55 -0.18 8.73
N LEU A 304 11.49 -1.38 8.13
CA LEU A 304 11.54 -1.56 6.68
C LEU A 304 10.29 -1.00 5.99
N ALA A 305 9.10 -1.22 6.55
CA ALA A 305 7.85 -0.70 5.98
C ALA A 305 7.78 0.84 6.00
N GLN A 306 8.30 1.46 7.07
CA GLN A 306 8.31 2.93 7.24
C GLN A 306 9.55 3.61 6.65
N GLY A 307 10.63 2.86 6.38
CA GLY A 307 11.93 3.42 6.05
C GLY A 307 12.63 4.10 7.23
N ASN A 308 12.37 3.63 8.46
CA ASN A 308 12.94 4.16 9.70
C ASN A 308 14.31 3.50 10.01
N ARG A 309 15.40 4.12 9.54
CA ARG A 309 16.77 3.61 9.74
C ARG A 309 17.18 3.38 11.21
N PRO A 310 17.00 4.33 12.14
CA PRO A 310 17.43 4.12 13.52
C PRO A 310 16.66 2.98 14.17
N LEU A 311 15.35 2.85 13.93
CA LEU A 311 14.58 1.72 14.45
C LEU A 311 15.09 0.38 13.91
N PHE A 312 15.45 0.31 12.63
CA PHE A 312 16.01 -0.90 12.02
C PHE A 312 17.32 -1.32 12.70
N GLN A 313 18.22 -0.36 12.94
CA GLN A 313 19.51 -0.60 13.59
C GLN A 313 19.34 -1.08 15.04
N THR A 314 18.49 -0.40 15.81
CA THR A 314 18.19 -0.78 17.20
C THR A 314 17.55 -2.18 17.25
N SER A 315 16.59 -2.46 16.37
CA SER A 315 15.94 -3.77 16.30
C SER A 315 16.92 -4.88 15.93
N CYS A 316 17.79 -4.67 14.94
CA CYS A 316 18.83 -5.63 14.56
C CYS A 316 19.82 -5.88 15.70
N LEU A 317 20.20 -4.83 16.43
CA LEU A 317 21.07 -4.95 17.60
C LEU A 317 20.40 -5.79 18.70
N THR A 318 19.12 -5.55 19.00
CA THR A 318 18.36 -6.33 19.98
C THR A 318 18.21 -7.80 19.57
N ILE A 319 17.94 -8.08 18.29
CA ILE A 319 17.90 -9.45 17.75
C ILE A 319 19.27 -10.12 17.94
N GLY A 320 20.36 -9.42 17.59
CA GLY A 320 21.73 -9.92 17.74
C GLY A 320 22.10 -10.20 19.20
N LEU A 321 21.74 -9.32 20.13
CA LEU A 321 21.92 -9.53 21.56
C LEU A 321 21.08 -10.70 22.08
N GLY A 322 19.84 -10.86 21.62
CA GLY A 322 18.97 -11.97 21.99
C GLY A 322 19.52 -13.31 21.51
N PHE A 323 20.01 -13.35 20.27
CA PHE A 323 20.68 -14.51 19.70
C PHE A 323 21.96 -14.85 20.48
N ALA A 324 22.83 -13.87 20.73
CA ALA A 324 24.07 -14.06 21.48
C ALA A 324 23.79 -14.52 22.92
N GLY A 325 22.80 -13.92 23.59
CA GLY A 325 22.36 -14.31 24.93
C GLY A 325 21.83 -15.74 24.96
N GLY A 326 20.88 -16.08 24.09
CA GLY A 326 20.32 -17.43 24.01
C GLY A 326 21.38 -18.50 23.66
N PHE A 327 22.28 -18.20 22.72
CA PHE A 327 23.39 -19.08 22.38
C PHE A 327 24.35 -19.25 23.56
N ALA A 328 24.77 -18.15 24.21
CA ALA A 328 25.69 -18.20 25.34
C ALA A 328 25.08 -18.96 26.54
N SER A 329 23.81 -18.75 26.86
CA SER A 329 23.13 -19.44 27.95
C SER A 329 23.01 -20.94 27.70
N SER A 330 22.59 -21.34 26.50
CA SER A 330 22.49 -22.76 26.13
C SER A 330 23.86 -23.43 26.00
N PHE A 331 24.88 -22.72 25.51
CA PHE A 331 26.27 -23.18 25.48
C PHE A 331 26.82 -23.39 26.89
N LEU A 332 26.68 -22.41 27.78
CA LEU A 332 27.14 -22.52 29.16
C LEU A 332 26.42 -23.66 29.90
N PHE A 333 25.12 -23.81 29.65
CA PHE A 333 24.34 -24.93 30.17
C PHE A 333 24.84 -26.28 29.61
N GLY A 334 25.15 -26.36 28.32
CA GLY A 334 25.75 -27.55 27.71
C GLY A 334 27.11 -27.92 28.31
N LEU A 335 27.94 -26.94 28.66
CA LEU A 335 29.19 -27.18 29.38
C LEU A 335 28.94 -27.77 30.76
N LEU A 336 27.95 -27.27 31.50
CA LEU A 336 27.56 -27.84 32.80
C LEU A 336 27.07 -29.29 32.66
N VAL A 337 26.26 -29.57 31.63
CA VAL A 337 25.77 -30.93 31.35
C VAL A 337 26.92 -31.89 31.10
N ARG A 338 27.95 -31.47 30.36
CA ARG A 338 29.15 -32.27 30.08
C ARG A 338 29.94 -32.62 31.35
N LEU A 339 29.84 -31.83 32.42
CA LEU A 339 30.45 -32.14 33.71
C LEU A 339 29.70 -33.23 34.49
N VAL A 340 28.39 -33.36 34.25
CA VAL A 340 27.50 -34.25 35.02
C VAL A 340 27.25 -35.57 34.29
N GLN A 341 27.15 -35.54 32.96
CA GLN A 341 26.84 -36.70 32.14
C GLN A 341 27.52 -36.65 30.77
N THR A 342 27.61 -37.79 30.09
CA THR A 342 28.07 -37.86 28.72
C THR A 342 27.08 -37.15 27.78
N PRO A 343 27.55 -36.26 26.90
CA PRO A 343 26.66 -35.54 25.99
C PRO A 343 26.05 -36.50 24.95
N VAL A 344 24.72 -36.47 24.83
CA VAL A 344 23.97 -37.23 23.84
C VAL A 344 23.11 -36.25 23.04
N VAL A 345 23.18 -36.34 21.71
CA VAL A 345 22.34 -35.53 20.81
C VAL A 345 21.02 -36.26 20.61
N THR A 346 19.92 -35.61 20.98
CA THR A 346 18.58 -36.18 20.90
C THR A 346 17.96 -36.01 19.50
N PRO A 347 16.92 -36.80 19.14
CA PRO A 347 16.18 -36.63 17.89
C PRO A 347 15.65 -35.21 17.67
N GLU A 348 15.17 -34.55 18.73
CA GLU A 348 14.73 -33.14 18.67
C GLU A 348 15.88 -32.18 18.29
N MET A 349 17.13 -32.48 18.66
CA MET A 349 18.26 -31.66 18.24
C MET A 349 18.62 -31.91 16.77
N TRP A 350 18.61 -33.17 16.33
CA TRP A 350 18.89 -33.54 14.95
C TRP A 350 17.88 -32.97 13.96
N SER A 351 16.60 -32.90 14.31
CA SER A 351 15.55 -32.33 13.44
C SER A 351 15.79 -30.85 13.08
N ARG A 352 16.66 -30.15 13.82
CA ARG A 352 17.01 -28.74 13.60
C ARG A 352 18.35 -28.56 12.90
N CYS A 353 19.08 -29.66 12.63
CA CYS A 353 20.39 -29.64 11.99
C CYS A 353 20.33 -29.70 10.46
N ASN A 354 19.16 -30.01 9.90
CA ASN A 354 18.93 -30.09 8.47
C ASN A 354 17.81 -29.11 8.06
N PRO A 355 18.13 -27.82 7.85
CA PRO A 355 17.14 -26.85 7.43
C PRO A 355 16.59 -27.20 6.04
N SER A 356 15.30 -26.96 5.83
CA SER A 356 14.58 -27.27 4.59
C SER A 356 14.12 -25.99 3.89
N PRO A 357 13.98 -25.99 2.54
CA PRO A 357 13.27 -24.95 1.80
C PRO A 357 11.87 -24.63 2.36
N LEU A 358 11.21 -25.60 3.03
CA LEU A 358 9.91 -25.40 3.65
C LEU A 358 9.94 -24.44 4.85
N ASP A 359 11.06 -24.38 5.57
CA ASP A 359 11.21 -23.48 6.73
C ASP A 359 11.09 -22.00 6.32
N PHE A 360 11.48 -21.67 5.08
CA PHE A 360 11.30 -20.34 4.50
C PHE A 360 9.82 -19.96 4.39
N CYS A 361 8.98 -20.89 3.91
CA CYS A 361 7.55 -20.67 3.81
C CYS A 361 6.93 -20.51 5.19
N VAL A 362 7.37 -21.32 6.17
CA VAL A 362 6.91 -21.23 7.56
C VAL A 362 7.24 -19.85 8.15
N GLY A 363 8.48 -19.38 8.00
CA GLY A 363 8.88 -18.06 8.50
C GLY A 363 8.16 -16.90 7.81
N LEU A 364 8.00 -16.96 6.49
CA LEU A 364 7.29 -15.94 5.72
C LEU A 364 5.81 -15.85 6.12
N VAL A 365 5.11 -17.00 6.12
CA VAL A 365 3.69 -17.07 6.52
C VAL A 365 3.53 -16.72 7.99
N GLY A 366 4.44 -17.16 8.85
CA GLY A 366 4.46 -16.82 10.28
C GLY A 366 4.59 -15.32 10.52
N GLY A 367 5.50 -14.64 9.81
CA GLY A 367 5.63 -13.18 9.86
C GLY A 367 4.41 -12.44 9.34
N MET A 368 3.81 -12.92 8.25
CA MET A 368 2.55 -12.37 7.73
C MET A 368 1.40 -12.55 8.72
N ALA A 369 1.25 -13.75 9.30
CA ALA A 369 0.21 -14.05 10.27
C ALA A 369 0.39 -13.25 11.57
N ALA A 370 1.62 -13.10 12.06
CA ALA A 370 1.92 -12.34 13.27
C ALA A 370 1.64 -10.86 13.13
N SER A 371 2.13 -10.25 12.05
CA SER A 371 1.85 -8.86 11.74
C SER A 371 0.35 -8.64 11.51
N TYR A 372 -0.32 -9.53 10.78
CA TYR A 372 -1.77 -9.45 10.57
C TYR A 372 -2.55 -9.54 11.89
N ALA A 373 -2.24 -10.51 12.74
CA ALA A 373 -2.84 -10.66 14.07
C ALA A 373 -2.60 -9.41 14.94
N ARG A 374 -1.39 -8.85 14.92
CA ARG A 374 -1.05 -7.65 15.69
C ARG A 374 -1.77 -6.40 15.20
N THR A 375 -2.14 -6.32 13.91
CA THR A 375 -2.96 -5.22 13.38
C THR A 375 -4.45 -5.32 13.69
N ARG A 376 -4.92 -6.41 14.31
CA ARG A 376 -6.32 -6.63 14.66
C ARG A 376 -6.47 -6.76 16.18
N SER A 377 -7.21 -5.84 16.79
CA SER A 377 -7.44 -5.79 18.24
C SER A 377 -8.14 -7.03 18.84
N HIS A 378 -8.85 -7.82 18.03
CA HIS A 378 -9.55 -9.03 18.48
C HIS A 378 -8.74 -10.32 18.35
N LEU A 379 -7.57 -10.29 17.72
CA LEU A 379 -6.73 -11.47 17.53
C LEU A 379 -5.62 -11.52 18.58
N SER A 380 -5.46 -12.68 19.22
CA SER A 380 -4.42 -12.88 20.23
C SER A 380 -3.03 -12.85 19.58
N SER A 381 -2.27 -11.79 19.83
CA SER A 381 -0.87 -11.69 19.40
C SER A 381 0.03 -12.75 20.04
N ALA A 382 -0.42 -13.39 21.12
CA ALA A 382 0.32 -14.47 21.79
C ALA A 382 0.45 -15.72 20.92
N LEU A 383 -0.57 -16.06 20.12
CA LEU A 383 -0.56 -17.27 19.28
C LEU A 383 0.48 -17.18 18.17
N ALA A 384 0.60 -16.00 17.56
CA ALA A 384 1.59 -15.76 16.52
C ALA A 384 3.00 -15.57 17.10
N GLY A 385 3.11 -15.01 18.30
CA GLY A 385 4.38 -14.97 19.05
C GLY A 385 4.92 -16.35 19.37
N ALA A 386 4.05 -17.30 19.73
CA ALA A 386 4.42 -18.70 19.95
C ALA A 386 5.00 -19.35 18.68
N ALA A 387 4.40 -19.12 17.51
CA ALA A 387 4.89 -19.65 16.24
C ALA A 387 6.27 -19.08 15.85
N ILE A 388 6.48 -17.77 16.07
CA ILE A 388 7.77 -17.12 15.82
C ILE A 388 8.84 -17.65 16.78
N ALA A 389 8.52 -17.75 18.07
CA ALA A 389 9.46 -18.28 19.06
C ALA A 389 9.81 -19.75 18.80
N ALA A 390 8.88 -20.54 18.27
CA ALA A 390 9.11 -21.93 17.88
C ALA A 390 10.19 -22.10 16.82
N ALA A 391 10.25 -21.16 15.89
CA ALA A 391 11.21 -21.14 14.80
C ALA A 391 12.61 -20.63 15.22
N LEU A 392 12.76 -20.08 16.43
CA LEU A 392 13.95 -19.31 16.83
C LEU A 392 14.67 -19.86 18.07
N VAL A 393 13.96 -20.02 19.19
CA VAL A 393 14.61 -20.37 20.46
C VAL A 393 15.24 -21.77 20.43
N PRO A 394 14.52 -22.81 19.96
CA PRO A 394 15.07 -24.16 19.98
C PRO A 394 16.29 -24.35 19.07
N PRO A 395 16.35 -23.83 17.83
CA PRO A 395 17.56 -23.96 17.04
C PRO A 395 18.74 -23.15 17.62
N ILE A 396 18.50 -21.98 18.24
CA ILE A 396 19.54 -21.26 19.00
C ILE A 396 20.09 -22.15 20.12
N ALA A 397 19.20 -22.74 20.93
CA ALA A 397 19.59 -23.63 22.02
C ALA A 397 20.31 -24.90 21.53
N THR A 398 19.87 -25.44 20.40
CA THR A 398 20.46 -26.61 19.74
C THR A 398 21.89 -26.31 19.25
N ALA A 399 22.12 -25.13 18.67
CA ALA A 399 23.46 -24.70 18.28
C ALA A 399 24.39 -24.52 19.48
N GLY A 400 23.92 -23.88 20.56
CA GLY A 400 24.71 -23.68 21.77
C GLY A 400 25.07 -25.01 22.45
N LEU A 401 24.12 -25.93 22.59
CA LEU A 401 24.38 -27.26 23.14
C LEU A 401 25.38 -28.07 22.30
N GLN A 402 25.21 -28.13 20.97
CA GLN A 402 26.12 -28.89 20.11
C GLN A 402 27.54 -28.31 20.08
N ALA A 403 27.65 -26.99 20.11
CA ALA A 403 28.94 -26.31 20.25
C ALA A 403 29.61 -26.68 21.59
N ALA A 404 28.86 -26.74 22.69
CA ALA A 404 29.38 -27.14 24.00
C ALA A 404 29.81 -28.62 24.04
N PHE A 405 29.11 -29.48 23.30
CA PHE A 405 29.42 -30.89 23.15
C PHE A 405 30.62 -31.16 22.25
N GLY A 406 31.08 -30.15 21.51
CA GLY A 406 32.23 -30.28 20.61
C GLY A 406 31.87 -31.00 19.31
N ILE A 407 30.60 -31.02 18.92
CA ILE A 407 30.11 -31.71 17.72
C ILE A 407 30.00 -30.66 16.62
N TRP A 408 31.04 -30.60 15.77
CA TRP A 408 31.16 -29.61 14.69
C TRP A 408 31.16 -30.25 13.30
N HIS A 409 31.46 -31.55 13.22
CA HIS A 409 31.60 -32.25 11.96
C HIS A 409 30.23 -32.59 11.38
N GLU A 410 30.10 -32.39 10.07
CA GLU A 410 28.96 -32.85 9.29
C GLU A 410 28.75 -34.35 9.51
N THR A 411 27.49 -34.72 9.73
CA THR A 411 27.06 -36.10 9.96
C THR A 411 25.96 -36.42 8.94
N ASP A 412 25.67 -37.70 8.69
CA ASP A 412 24.57 -38.13 7.81
C ASP A 412 23.19 -37.54 8.20
N GLN A 413 23.05 -37.07 9.45
CA GLN A 413 21.84 -36.47 10.01
C GLN A 413 21.76 -34.94 9.82
N GLY A 414 22.78 -34.29 9.26
CA GLY A 414 22.81 -32.84 9.01
C GLY A 414 24.08 -32.15 9.49
N TRP A 415 24.02 -30.83 9.64
CA TRP A 415 25.17 -29.98 9.99
C TRP A 415 25.05 -29.48 11.44
N PRO A 416 25.78 -30.10 12.39
CA PRO A 416 25.82 -29.65 13.78
C PRO A 416 26.26 -28.19 13.90
N VAL A 417 25.62 -27.43 14.77
CA VAL A 417 25.83 -25.99 14.98
C VAL A 417 25.46 -25.13 13.76
N PHE A 418 26.02 -25.35 12.58
CA PHE A 418 25.77 -24.49 11.41
C PHE A 418 24.32 -24.58 10.90
N GLY A 419 23.74 -25.79 10.81
CA GLY A 419 22.36 -25.99 10.36
C GLY A 419 21.34 -25.22 11.19
N PRO A 420 21.31 -25.38 12.54
CA PRO A 420 20.39 -24.62 13.40
C PRO A 420 20.62 -23.10 13.37
N LEU A 421 21.87 -22.66 13.19
CA LEU A 421 22.18 -21.23 13.03
C LEU A 421 21.66 -20.68 11.70
N LEU A 422 21.82 -21.43 10.61
CA LEU A 422 21.26 -21.09 9.31
C LEU A 422 19.73 -21.04 9.37
N LEU A 423 19.10 -22.02 10.01
CA LEU A 423 17.66 -22.09 10.23
C LEU A 423 17.12 -20.84 10.93
N VAL A 424 17.73 -20.45 12.06
CA VAL A 424 17.36 -19.21 12.78
C VAL A 424 17.55 -17.97 11.91
N SER A 425 18.67 -17.87 11.19
CA SER A 425 18.97 -16.72 10.33
C SER A 425 17.90 -16.56 9.24
N VAL A 426 17.58 -17.66 8.55
CA VAL A 426 16.53 -17.70 7.51
C VAL A 426 15.16 -17.33 8.10
N ASN A 427 14.81 -17.89 9.26
CA ASN A 427 13.54 -17.60 9.91
C ASN A 427 13.41 -16.14 10.30
N VAL A 428 14.44 -15.53 10.91
CA VAL A 428 14.44 -14.09 11.22
C VAL A 428 14.23 -13.26 9.95
N LEU A 429 14.99 -13.53 8.89
CA LEU A 429 14.90 -12.76 7.64
C LEU A 429 13.53 -12.88 6.97
N THR A 430 12.98 -14.09 6.88
CA THR A 430 11.67 -14.34 6.26
C THR A 430 10.53 -13.77 7.08
N ILE A 431 10.57 -13.85 8.40
CA ILE A 431 9.60 -13.21 9.30
C ILE A 431 9.65 -11.68 9.15
N MET A 432 10.84 -11.08 9.07
CA MET A 432 11.01 -9.64 8.82
C MET A 432 10.40 -9.21 7.49
N ILE A 433 10.64 -9.98 6.41
CA ILE A 433 10.07 -9.70 5.08
C ILE A 433 8.54 -9.83 5.11
N GLY A 434 8.01 -10.91 5.68
CA GLY A 434 6.57 -11.14 5.79
C GLY A 434 5.86 -10.06 6.61
N THR A 435 6.48 -9.65 7.72
CA THR A 435 6.00 -8.55 8.56
C THR A 435 5.99 -7.23 7.79
N SER A 436 7.10 -6.90 7.12
CA SER A 436 7.20 -5.67 6.31
C SER A 436 6.14 -5.61 5.22
N LEU A 437 5.88 -6.72 4.52
CA LEU A 437 4.87 -6.82 3.46
C LEU A 437 3.47 -6.48 3.99
N VAL A 438 3.06 -7.10 5.10
CA VAL A 438 1.74 -6.87 5.69
C VAL A 438 1.61 -5.47 6.23
N LEU A 439 2.59 -4.98 7.01
CA LEU A 439 2.52 -3.63 7.58
C LEU A 439 2.50 -2.56 6.49
N TYR A 440 3.28 -2.76 5.42
CA TYR A 440 3.25 -1.90 4.23
C TYR A 440 1.86 -1.92 3.57
N ALA A 441 1.28 -3.10 3.37
CA ALA A 441 -0.06 -3.27 2.81
C ALA A 441 -1.16 -2.63 3.68
N ARG A 442 -1.00 -2.65 5.00
CA ARG A 442 -1.90 -2.01 5.99
C ARG A 442 -1.78 -0.48 6.03
N GLY A 443 -0.91 0.11 5.23
CA GLY A 443 -0.77 1.55 5.15
C GLY A 443 0.12 2.16 6.25
N LEU A 444 0.99 1.37 6.89
CA LEU A 444 2.04 1.89 7.79
C LEU A 444 3.21 2.49 7.00
N HIS A 445 2.91 3.26 5.96
CA HIS A 445 3.86 4.12 5.28
C HIS A 445 3.67 5.56 5.77
N VAL A 446 4.75 6.27 6.03
CA VAL A 446 4.69 7.66 6.50
C VAL A 446 4.16 8.54 5.36
N VAL A 447 3.05 9.24 5.56
CA VAL A 447 2.60 10.36 4.70
C VAL A 447 3.27 11.63 5.24
N SER A 448 3.94 12.40 4.39
CA SER A 448 4.69 13.59 4.82
C SER A 448 3.97 14.84 4.38
N THR A 449 3.83 15.78 5.30
CA THR A 449 3.10 17.04 5.11
C THR A 449 4.02 18.25 4.89
N SER A 450 5.36 18.09 4.76
CA SER A 450 6.30 19.22 4.64
C SER A 450 7.42 19.01 3.59
N PRO A 451 7.78 20.04 2.78
CA PRO A 451 8.76 19.95 1.68
C PRO A 451 10.19 19.58 2.12
N ARG A 452 10.69 20.13 3.25
CA ARG A 452 12.02 19.78 3.80
C ARG A 452 12.11 18.33 4.27
N GLN A 453 10.98 17.73 4.65
CA GLN A 453 10.89 16.32 5.02
C GLN A 453 10.75 15.43 3.77
N ALA A 454 10.31 15.96 2.62
CA ALA A 454 10.15 15.19 1.38
C ALA A 454 11.48 14.73 0.77
N GLU A 455 12.53 15.57 0.80
CA GLU A 455 13.87 15.19 0.32
C GLU A 455 14.55 14.14 1.21
N ALA A 456 14.53 14.35 2.53
CA ALA A 456 15.01 13.37 3.51
C ALA A 456 14.25 12.04 3.39
N LYS A 457 12.95 12.09 3.07
CA LYS A 457 12.07 10.93 2.89
C LYS A 457 12.25 10.21 1.57
N SER A 458 12.56 10.90 0.46
CA SER A 458 12.93 10.28 -0.82
C SER A 458 14.15 9.37 -0.63
N ASN A 459 15.12 9.82 0.17
CA ASN A 459 16.29 9.00 0.54
C ASN A 459 15.96 7.88 1.54
N SER A 460 14.99 8.08 2.45
CA SER A 460 14.55 7.04 3.38
C SER A 460 13.75 5.93 2.70
N SER A 461 12.83 6.26 1.80
CA SER A 461 12.02 5.27 1.05
C SER A 461 12.87 4.47 0.06
N LYS A 462 13.84 5.12 -0.60
CA LYS A 462 14.84 4.45 -1.43
C LYS A 462 15.70 3.49 -0.62
N TRP A 463 16.13 3.88 0.58
CA TRP A 463 16.88 2.99 1.46
C TRP A 463 16.06 1.78 1.90
N ALA A 464 14.82 1.99 2.36
CA ALA A 464 13.96 0.88 2.77
C ALA A 464 13.75 -0.12 1.64
N THR A 465 13.49 0.38 0.43
CA THR A 465 13.34 -0.45 -0.78
C THR A 465 14.64 -1.19 -1.10
N ARG A 466 15.80 -0.53 -1.03
CA ARG A 466 17.10 -1.18 -1.27
C ARG A 466 17.40 -2.27 -0.25
N VAL A 467 17.17 -2.02 1.03
CA VAL A 467 17.38 -3.01 2.09
C VAL A 467 16.40 -4.17 1.93
N PHE A 468 15.12 -3.89 1.66
CA PHE A 468 14.13 -4.93 1.42
C PHE A 468 14.52 -5.84 0.23
N VAL A 469 14.91 -5.24 -0.89
CA VAL A 469 15.40 -5.99 -2.06
C VAL A 469 16.66 -6.77 -1.72
N MET A 470 17.61 -6.17 -1.01
CA MET A 470 18.83 -6.87 -0.58
C MET A 470 18.52 -8.08 0.30
N LEU A 471 17.67 -7.93 1.33
CA LEU A 471 17.26 -9.04 2.20
C LEU A 471 16.55 -10.13 1.40
N LEU A 472 15.64 -9.76 0.49
CA LEU A 472 14.95 -10.70 -0.38
C LEU A 472 15.93 -11.45 -1.29
N THR A 473 16.92 -10.76 -1.88
CA THR A 473 17.94 -11.41 -2.71
C THR A 473 18.82 -12.36 -1.92
N VAL A 474 19.20 -12.01 -0.68
CA VAL A 474 19.96 -12.90 0.21
C VAL A 474 19.15 -14.15 0.55
N VAL A 475 17.88 -13.98 0.93
CA VAL A 475 16.99 -15.11 1.23
C VAL A 475 16.82 -16.03 0.02
N LEU A 476 16.60 -15.46 -1.17
CA LEU A 476 16.48 -16.24 -2.40
C LEU A 476 17.79 -16.95 -2.77
N MET A 477 18.94 -16.31 -2.55
CA MET A 477 20.25 -16.92 -2.79
C MET A 477 20.48 -18.12 -1.86
N VAL A 478 20.15 -17.99 -0.57
CA VAL A 478 20.24 -19.11 0.40
C VAL A 478 19.25 -20.22 0.04
N LEU A 479 18.03 -19.88 -0.37
CA LEU A 479 17.04 -20.88 -0.83
C LEU A 479 17.54 -21.66 -2.05
N VAL A 480 18.09 -20.96 -3.06
CA VAL A 480 18.66 -21.60 -4.25
C VAL A 480 19.84 -22.48 -3.89
N TRP A 481 20.73 -22.02 -2.99
CA TRP A 481 21.82 -22.83 -2.45
C TRP A 481 21.28 -24.12 -1.82
N MET A 482 20.28 -24.02 -0.94
CA MET A 482 19.71 -25.17 -0.25
C MET A 482 19.06 -26.17 -1.22
N LEU A 483 18.29 -25.67 -2.19
CA LEU A 483 17.70 -26.50 -3.25
C LEU A 483 18.76 -27.18 -4.13
N HIS A 484 19.89 -26.52 -4.36
CA HIS A 484 20.99 -27.11 -5.11
C HIS A 484 21.71 -28.20 -4.31
N LEU A 485 21.87 -27.98 -3.00
CA LEU A 485 22.40 -28.98 -2.09
C LEU A 485 21.51 -30.23 -2.06
N GLU A 486 20.19 -30.09 -1.89
CA GLU A 486 19.25 -31.21 -1.92
C GLU A 486 19.34 -32.03 -3.22
N ARG A 487 19.55 -31.38 -4.37
CA ARG A 487 19.74 -32.06 -5.67
C ARG A 487 21.07 -32.77 -5.83
N LEU A 488 22.09 -32.44 -5.04
CA LEU A 488 23.39 -33.11 -5.09
C LEU A 488 23.43 -34.38 -4.21
N PHE A 489 22.50 -34.49 -3.26
CA PHE A 489 22.38 -35.62 -2.33
C PHE A 489 21.25 -36.61 -2.67
N LEU A 490 20.39 -36.27 -3.65
CA LEU A 490 19.41 -37.15 -4.30
C LEU A 490 19.98 -37.71 -5.61
#